data_AF-Q1IJE3-F1
#
_entry.id   AF-Q1IJE3-F1
#
_cell.length_a   1.000
_cell.length_b   1.000
_cell.length_c   1.000
_cell.angle_alpha   90.00
_cell.angle_beta   90.00
_cell.angle_gamma   90.00
#
_symmetry.space_group_name_H-M   'P 1'
#
loop_
_entity.id
_entity.type
_entity.pdbx_description
1 polymer ?
#
loop_
_entity_poly.entity_id
_entity_poly.type
_entity_poly.pdbx_seq_one_letter_code
_entity_poly.pdbx_strand_id
1 'polypeptide(L)'
;MKKRPISITIVSWVYIAAGCAGLIYHAPEWKTPSAEHWQIVWVSAVRLLAVVAGIAMLRGQNWSRWLTIAWMAIHVVISLFNSWEQAAMHAVLLTVVIWILVRQPARDYFSKTPA
;
A
#
# COMPACT_ATOMS: atom_id res chain seq x y z
N MET A 1 23.09 2.96 -12.40
CA MET A 1 21.85 2.93 -11.59
C MET A 1 20.69 3.40 -12.46
N LYS A 2 19.67 2.57 -12.73
CA LYS A 2 18.48 3.03 -13.48
C LYS A 2 17.73 4.07 -12.66
N LYS A 3 17.43 5.22 -13.27
CA LYS A 3 16.79 6.38 -12.62
C LYS A 3 15.39 5.97 -12.13
N ARG A 4 15.09 6.23 -10.84
CA ARG A 4 13.76 5.96 -10.28
C ARG A 4 12.71 6.85 -10.97
N PRO A 5 11.63 6.30 -11.53
CA PRO A 5 10.56 7.12 -12.09
C PRO A 5 9.90 7.97 -11.00
N ILE A 6 9.53 9.20 -11.32
CA ILE A 6 8.87 10.12 -10.38
C ILE A 6 7.54 9.52 -9.91
N SER A 7 6.79 8.86 -10.80
CA SER A 7 5.54 8.17 -10.47
C SER A 7 5.71 7.12 -9.36
N ILE A 8 6.80 6.34 -9.38
CA ILE A 8 7.11 5.37 -8.31
C ILE A 8 7.39 6.08 -7.00
N THR A 9 8.07 7.22 -7.04
CA THR A 9 8.32 8.03 -5.84
C THR A 9 7.02 8.52 -5.23
N ILE A 10 6.11 9.06 -6.05
CA ILE A 10 4.80 9.53 -5.62
C ILE A 10 3.98 8.39 -5.01
N VAL A 11 3.81 7.27 -5.73
CA VAL A 11 3.04 6.13 -5.24
C VAL A 11 3.61 5.58 -3.94
N SER A 12 4.93 5.49 -3.82
CA SER A 12 5.58 5.01 -2.60
C SER A 12 5.26 5.91 -1.40
N TRP A 13 5.37 7.23 -1.57
CA TRP A 13 5.06 8.18 -0.49
C TRP A 13 3.58 8.19 -0.13
N VAL A 14 2.68 8.03 -1.10
CA VAL A 14 1.23 7.88 -0.81
C VAL A 14 0.97 6.66 0.08
N TYR A 15 1.60 5.52 -0.21
CA TYR A 15 1.45 4.31 0.62
C TYR A 15 2.03 4.48 2.02
N ILE A 16 3.21 5.10 2.14
CA ILE A 16 3.83 5.41 3.44
C ILE A 16 2.93 6.33 4.25
N ALA A 17 2.47 7.43 3.64
CA ALA A 17 1.62 8.40 4.30
C ALA A 17 0.29 7.78 4.75
N ALA A 18 -0.37 7.00 3.88
CA ALA A 18 -1.62 6.31 4.21
C ALA A 18 -1.44 5.29 5.35
N GLY A 19 -0.36 4.50 5.31
CA GLY A 19 -0.02 3.55 6.38
C GLY A 19 0.24 4.25 7.71
N CYS A 20 1.08 5.29 7.71
CA CYS A 20 1.40 6.06 8.92
C CYS A 20 0.17 6.79 9.50
N ALA A 21 -0.59 7.51 8.66
CA ALA A 21 -1.81 8.19 9.09
C ALA A 21 -2.80 7.21 9.70
N GLY A 22 -2.90 6.02 9.11
CA GLY A 22 -3.68 4.93 9.65
C GLY A 22 -3.27 4.46 11.03
N LEU A 23 -1.97 4.21 11.23
CA LEU A 23 -1.45 3.76 12.52
C LEU A 23 -1.67 4.83 13.60
N ILE A 24 -1.48 6.10 13.26
CA ILE A 24 -1.72 7.24 14.17
C ILE A 24 -3.20 7.33 14.53
N TYR A 25 -4.10 7.18 13.55
CA TYR A 25 -5.54 7.26 13.77
C TYR A 25 -6.05 6.19 14.76
N HIS A 26 -5.53 4.96 14.66
CA HIS A 26 -5.90 3.86 15.55
C HIS A 26 -5.04 3.76 16.83
N ALA A 27 -4.04 4.62 17.02
CA ALA A 27 -3.19 4.60 18.21
C ALA A 27 -3.97 4.73 19.55
N PRO A 28 -5.05 5.54 19.65
CA PRO A 28 -5.84 5.63 20.89
C PRO A 28 -6.57 4.33 21.25
N GLU A 29 -6.98 3.52 20.27
CA GLU A 29 -7.76 2.29 20.49
C GLU A 29 -6.98 1.24 21.28
N TRP A 30 -5.64 1.28 21.21
CA TRP A 30 -4.76 0.42 22.00
C TRP A 30 -4.80 0.69 23.51
N LYS A 31 -5.30 1.87 23.94
CA LYS A 31 -5.35 2.24 25.37
C LYS A 31 -6.60 1.71 26.06
N THR A 32 -7.61 1.29 25.30
CA THR A 32 -8.85 0.73 25.81
C THR A 32 -8.84 -0.79 25.68
N PRO A 33 -8.76 -1.56 26.78
CA PRO A 33 -8.86 -3.00 26.72
C PRO A 33 -10.29 -3.39 26.32
N SER A 34 -10.49 -3.72 25.05
CA SER A 34 -11.75 -4.29 24.53
C SER A 34 -11.53 -5.73 24.06
N ALA A 35 -12.62 -6.49 23.97
CA ALA A 35 -12.64 -7.86 23.43
C ALA A 35 -12.19 -7.93 21.95
N GLU A 36 -12.01 -6.78 21.29
CA GLU A 36 -11.67 -6.66 19.86
C GLU A 36 -10.18 -6.38 19.61
N HIS A 37 -9.32 -6.58 20.61
CA HIS A 37 -7.87 -6.38 20.48
C HIS A 37 -7.26 -7.04 19.23
N TRP A 38 -7.77 -8.22 18.85
CA TRP A 38 -7.32 -8.94 17.66
C TRP A 38 -7.62 -8.20 16.35
N GLN A 39 -8.73 -7.47 16.28
CA GLN A 39 -9.07 -6.64 15.12
C GLN A 39 -8.10 -5.46 15.00
N ILE A 40 -7.76 -4.81 16.11
CA ILE A 40 -6.80 -3.69 16.15
C ILE A 40 -5.41 -4.16 15.69
N VAL A 41 -4.97 -5.35 16.11
CA VAL A 41 -3.72 -5.98 15.64
C VAL A 41 -3.75 -6.16 14.13
N TRP A 42 -4.84 -6.72 13.58
CA TRP A 42 -4.98 -6.95 12.14
C TRP A 42 -5.00 -5.65 11.33
N VAL A 43 -5.78 -4.66 11.77
CA VAL A 43 -5.85 -3.34 11.12
C VAL A 43 -4.46 -2.68 11.13
N SER A 44 -3.76 -2.75 12.26
CA SER A 44 -2.41 -2.20 12.39
C SER A 44 -1.40 -2.94 11.49
N ALA A 45 -1.50 -4.27 11.40
CA ALA A 45 -0.66 -5.08 10.51
C ALA A 45 -0.86 -4.72 9.03
N VAL A 46 -2.11 -4.58 8.58
CA VAL A 46 -2.42 -4.15 7.20
C VAL A 46 -1.83 -2.77 6.92
N ARG A 47 -1.93 -1.82 7.86
CA ARG A 47 -1.36 -0.47 7.70
C ARG A 47 0.17 -0.47 7.68
N LEU A 48 0.80 -1.32 8.49
CA LEU A 48 2.25 -1.50 8.46
C LEU A 48 2.73 -2.09 7.12
N LEU A 49 1.97 -3.03 6.53
CA LEU A 49 2.27 -3.55 5.20
C LEU A 49 2.28 -2.46 4.13
N ALA A 50 1.43 -1.42 4.25
CA ALA A 50 1.44 -0.28 3.33
C ALA A 50 2.78 0.48 3.41
N VAL A 51 3.25 0.75 4.63
CA VAL A 51 4.54 1.42 4.88
C VAL A 51 5.70 0.58 4.32
N VAL A 52 5.71 -0.72 4.62
CA VAL A 52 6.71 -1.67 4.14
C VAL A 52 6.73 -1.72 2.60
N ALA A 53 5.55 -1.78 1.96
CA ALA A 53 5.43 -1.75 0.50
C ALA A 53 6.00 -0.45 -0.08
N GLY A 54 5.68 0.70 0.52
CA GLY A 54 6.22 2.01 0.14
C GLY A 54 7.74 2.08 0.23
N ILE A 55 8.33 1.67 1.36
CA ILE A 55 9.78 1.67 1.55
C ILE A 55 10.46 0.70 0.57
N ALA A 56 9.91 -0.51 0.40
CA ALA A 56 10.45 -1.50 -0.52
C ALA A 56 10.37 -1.02 -1.99
N MET A 57 9.30 -0.31 -2.35
CA MET A 57 9.18 0.36 -3.66
C MET A 57 10.26 1.42 -3.84
N LEU A 58 10.55 2.27 -2.84
CA LEU A 58 11.63 3.27 -2.92
C LEU A 58 13.03 2.65 -3.06
N ARG A 59 13.19 1.39 -2.63
CA ARG A 59 14.42 0.60 -2.75
C ARG A 59 14.49 -0.19 -4.07
N GLY A 60 13.42 -0.21 -4.86
CA GLY A 60 13.35 -0.92 -6.15
C GLY A 60 13.24 -2.43 -6.01
N GLN A 61 12.69 -2.94 -4.91
CA GLN A 61 12.53 -4.37 -4.69
C GLN A 61 11.34 -4.90 -5.52
N ASN A 62 11.54 -5.84 -6.44
CA ASN A 62 10.48 -6.25 -7.38
C ASN A 62 9.23 -6.83 -6.71
N TRP A 63 9.37 -7.53 -5.57
CA TRP A 63 8.24 -8.09 -4.83
C TRP A 63 7.29 -7.02 -4.29
N SER A 64 7.77 -5.79 -4.07
CA SER A 64 6.95 -4.71 -3.54
C SER A 64 5.80 -4.35 -4.48
N ARG A 65 5.95 -4.58 -5.79
CA ARG A 65 4.88 -4.34 -6.78
C ARG A 65 3.65 -5.17 -6.47
N TRP A 66 3.86 -6.46 -6.19
CA TRP A 66 2.78 -7.40 -5.90
C TRP A 66 2.17 -7.13 -4.54
N LEU A 67 2.98 -6.77 -3.54
CA LEU A 67 2.46 -6.37 -2.23
C LEU A 67 1.57 -5.12 -2.37
N THR A 68 2.02 -4.08 -3.08
CA THR A 68 1.25 -2.85 -3.32
C THR A 68 -0.09 -3.14 -3.99
N ILE A 69 -0.10 -3.98 -5.04
CA ILE A 69 -1.33 -4.38 -5.75
C ILE A 69 -2.25 -5.17 -4.83
N ALA A 70 -1.73 -6.18 -4.12
CA ALA A 70 -2.52 -7.01 -3.21
C ALA A 70 -3.14 -6.17 -2.08
N TRP A 71 -2.37 -5.23 -1.52
CA TRP A 71 -2.83 -4.34 -0.46
C TRP A 71 -4.03 -3.49 -0.90
N MET A 72 -3.97 -2.88 -2.10
CA MET A 72 -5.09 -2.09 -2.61
C MET A 72 -6.27 -2.96 -3.02
N ALA A 73 -6.04 -4.16 -3.54
CA ALA A 73 -7.11 -5.11 -3.85
C ALA A 73 -7.87 -5.52 -2.57
N ILE A 74 -7.17 -5.74 -1.46
CA ILE A 74 -7.80 -5.97 -0.15
C ILE A 74 -8.69 -4.78 0.24
N HIS A 75 -8.22 -3.53 0.04
CA HIS A 75 -9.02 -2.34 0.34
C HIS A 75 -10.28 -2.24 -0.52
N VAL A 76 -10.22 -2.62 -1.80
CA VAL A 76 -11.40 -2.71 -2.66
C VAL A 76 -12.40 -3.71 -2.07
N VAL A 77 -11.94 -4.93 -1.73
CA VAL A 77 -12.80 -5.98 -1.18
C VAL A 77 -13.45 -5.52 0.13
N ILE A 78 -12.67 -4.96 1.07
CA ILE A 78 -13.21 -4.43 2.33
C ILE A 78 -14.22 -3.31 2.07
N SER A 79 -13.96 -2.44 1.10
CA SER A 79 -14.84 -1.31 0.79
C SER A 79 -16.18 -1.74 0.21
N LEU A 80 -16.25 -2.88 -0.49
CA LEU A 80 -17.52 -3.44 -0.97
C LEU A 80 -18.49 -3.77 0.18
N PHE A 81 -17.97 -4.05 1.38
CA PHE A 81 -18.77 -4.28 2.58
C PHE A 81 -19.12 -3.00 3.35
N ASN A 82 -18.50 -1.86 3.00
CA ASN A 82 -18.73 -0.57 3.65
C ASN A 82 -19.62 0.36 2.82
N SER A 83 -19.20 0.71 1.60
CA SER A 83 -19.97 1.58 0.70
C SER A 83 -19.50 1.46 -0.76
N TRP A 84 -20.43 1.61 -1.69
CA TRP A 84 -20.13 1.54 -3.12
C TRP A 84 -19.21 2.67 -3.58
N GLU A 85 -19.35 3.87 -3.02
CA GLU A 85 -18.50 5.02 -3.34
C GLU A 85 -17.05 4.78 -2.91
N GLN A 86 -16.84 4.24 -1.70
CA GLN A 86 -15.52 3.87 -1.23
C GLN A 86 -14.90 2.77 -2.09
N ALA A 87 -15.68 1.75 -2.46
CA ALA A 87 -15.22 0.68 -3.33
C ALA A 87 -14.81 1.18 -4.71
N ALA A 88 -15.63 2.06 -5.32
CA ALA A 88 -15.33 2.67 -6.61
C ALA A 88 -14.04 3.51 -6.56
N MET A 89 -13.85 4.33 -5.52
CA MET A 89 -12.63 5.11 -5.31
C MET A 89 -11.40 4.20 -5.23
N HIS A 90 -11.44 3.15 -4.41
CA HIS A 90 -10.33 2.21 -4.28
C HIS A 90 -10.08 1.41 -5.58
N ALA A 91 -11.12 1.08 -6.35
CA ALA A 91 -10.98 0.37 -7.62
C ALA A 91 -10.29 1.25 -8.68
N VAL A 92 -10.61 2.54 -8.73
CA VAL A 92 -9.90 3.52 -9.59
C VAL A 92 -8.43 3.62 -9.17
N LEU A 93 -8.17 3.77 -7.87
CA LEU A 93 -6.79 3.82 -7.35
C LEU A 93 -6.01 2.53 -7.66
N LEU A 94 -6.64 1.36 -7.51
CA LEU A 94 -6.05 0.07 -7.88
C LEU A 94 -5.65 0.05 -9.35
N THR A 95 -6.54 0.49 -10.24
CA THR A 95 -6.30 0.53 -11.69
C THR A 95 -5.12 1.45 -12.03
N VAL A 96 -5.09 2.65 -11.44
CA VAL A 96 -4.00 3.62 -11.64
C VAL A 96 -2.68 3.06 -11.13
N VAL A 97 -2.67 2.45 -9.93
CA VAL A 97 -1.46 1.84 -9.34
C VAL A 97 -0.95 0.70 -10.21
N ILE A 98 -1.82 -0.22 -10.65
CA ILE A 98 -1.44 -1.31 -11.56
C ILE A 98 -0.82 -0.73 -12.82
N TRP A 99 -1.48 0.24 -13.45
CA TRP A 99 -0.99 0.86 -14.69
C TRP A 99 0.40 1.50 -14.52
N ILE A 100 0.64 2.22 -13.43
CA ILE A 100 1.97 2.79 -13.11
C ILE A 100 3.01 1.67 -12.92
N LEU A 101 2.67 0.62 -12.16
CA LEU A 101 3.62 -0.42 -11.76
C LEU A 101 3.94 -1.42 -12.86
N VAL A 102 3.10 -1.56 -13.89
CA VAL A 102 3.35 -2.48 -15.01
C VAL A 102 4.05 -1.82 -16.19
N ARG A 103 4.12 -0.49 -16.24
CA ARG A 103 4.73 0.26 -17.35
C ARG A 103 6.26 0.03 -17.41
N GLN A 104 6.83 0.14 -18.62
CA GLN A 104 8.26 -0.11 -18.87
C GLN A 104 9.21 0.63 -17.91
N PRO A 105 9.05 1.94 -17.61
CA PRO A 105 9.95 2.63 -16.69
C PRO A 105 9.96 2.04 -15.27
N ALA A 106 8.81 1.54 -14.81
CA ALA A 106 8.70 0.85 -13.54
C ALA A 106 9.36 -0.52 -13.61
N ARG A 107 9.05 -1.33 -14.64
CA ARG A 107 9.69 -2.65 -14.85
C ARG A 107 11.21 -2.55 -14.87
N ASP A 108 11.74 -1.54 -15.55
CA ASP A 108 13.16 -1.26 -15.62
C ASP A 108 13.78 -0.91 -14.27
N TYR A 109 13.07 -0.13 -13.46
CA TYR A 109 13.52 0.23 -12.13
C TYR A 109 13.54 -0.97 -11.16
N PHE A 110 12.55 -1.85 -11.28
CA PHE A 110 12.41 -3.04 -10.44
C PHE A 110 13.22 -4.26 -10.93
N SER A 111 13.73 -4.26 -12.16
CA SER A 111 14.54 -5.35 -12.72
C SER A 111 16.01 -5.36 -12.27
N LYS A 112 16.33 -4.74 -11.13
CA LYS A 112 17.63 -4.92 -10.49
C LYS A 112 17.76 -6.37 -10.02
N THR A 113 18.23 -7.24 -10.90
CA THR A 113 18.89 -8.49 -10.51
C THR A 113 20.09 -8.09 -9.66
N PRO A 114 20.31 -8.70 -8.47
CA PRO A 114 21.60 -8.60 -7.80
C PRO A 114 22.65 -9.10 -8.80
N ALA A 115 23.64 -8.26 -9.11
CA ALA A 115 24.83 -8.70 -9.84
C ALA A 115 25.61 -9.70 -8.98
#